data_AF-A0AAU5CAJ8-F1
#
_entry.id   AF-A0AAU5CAJ8-F1
#
_cell.length_a   1.000
_cell.length_b   1.000
_cell.length_c   1.000
_cell.angle_alpha   90.00
_cell.angle_beta   90.00
_cell.angle_gamma   90.00
#
_symmetry.space_group_name_H-M   'P 1'
#
loop_
_entity.id
_entity.type
_entity.pdbx_description
1 polymer ?
#
loop_
_entity_poly.entity_id
_entity_poly.type
_entity_poly.pdbx_seq_one_letter_code
_entity_poly.pdbx_strand_id
1 'polypeptide(L)'
;MVRLRRGRHNARSIPVTRFSVRDVPAESSAGMPQRPARSLPTSMGTVLGVGTFVAVLGLTSTASSQTDKRFSALSATEVTIEDVARDHNEFGDLAFPADGEQARGRHITTQFLTESATLGALGGLVGTSLGAPTVVGVAIARDWTPVIHSMTVTTPAIGLATGLPAGLYPAWRASRITPVEALRR
;
A
#
# COMPACT_ATOMS: atom_id res chain seq x y z
N MET A 1 50.65 -15.86 -68.32
CA MET A 1 51.36 -15.62 -67.05
C MET A 1 50.64 -14.48 -66.31
N VAL A 2 49.66 -14.80 -65.45
CA VAL A 2 48.77 -13.81 -64.81
C VAL A 2 49.13 -13.71 -63.33
N ARG A 3 49.58 -12.53 -62.91
CA ARG A 3 50.08 -12.26 -61.54
C ARG A 3 48.89 -11.91 -60.65
N LEU A 4 48.40 -12.87 -59.85
CA LEU A 4 47.37 -12.63 -58.85
C LEU A 4 47.93 -11.75 -57.72
N ARG A 5 47.54 -10.48 -57.71
CA ARG A 5 47.83 -9.51 -56.66
C ARG A 5 46.96 -9.82 -55.44
N ARG A 6 47.52 -10.52 -54.45
CA ARG A 6 46.90 -10.74 -53.13
C ARG A 6 46.65 -9.39 -52.46
N GLY A 7 45.40 -8.94 -52.47
CA GLY A 7 44.94 -7.82 -51.66
C GLY A 7 44.95 -8.23 -50.18
N ARG A 8 45.84 -7.62 -49.39
CA ARG A 8 45.74 -7.65 -47.92
C ARG A 8 44.46 -6.94 -47.52
N HIS A 9 43.40 -7.69 -47.22
CA HIS A 9 42.27 -7.15 -46.49
C HIS A 9 42.75 -6.84 -45.07
N ASN A 10 43.07 -5.58 -44.82
CA ASN A 10 43.20 -5.04 -43.46
C ASN A 10 41.85 -5.27 -42.76
N ALA A 11 41.80 -6.24 -41.86
CA ALA A 11 40.70 -6.37 -40.92
C ALA A 11 40.70 -5.10 -40.05
N ARG A 12 39.86 -4.11 -40.41
CA ARG A 12 39.59 -2.96 -39.56
C ARG A 12 38.94 -3.51 -38.29
N SER A 13 39.67 -3.45 -37.18
CA SER A 13 39.13 -3.75 -35.86
C SER A 13 37.97 -2.78 -35.59
N ILE A 14 36.76 -3.33 -35.49
CA ILE A 14 35.59 -2.56 -35.09
C ILE A 14 35.83 -2.17 -33.62
N PRO A 15 35.82 -0.88 -33.26
CA PRO A 15 36.01 -0.47 -31.87
C PRO A 15 34.90 -1.08 -31.01
N VAL A 16 35.29 -1.70 -29.89
CA VAL A 16 34.36 -2.33 -28.95
C VAL A 16 33.61 -1.22 -28.22
N THR A 17 32.34 -0.98 -28.59
CA THR A 17 31.50 0.04 -27.95
C THR A 17 31.30 -0.32 -26.47
N ARG A 18 31.93 0.43 -25.58
CA ARG A 18 31.70 0.31 -24.14
C ARG A 18 30.51 1.19 -23.79
N PHE A 19 29.35 0.58 -23.54
CA PHE A 19 28.19 1.27 -22.99
C PHE A 19 28.60 1.95 -21.68
N SER A 20 28.68 3.28 -21.66
CA SER A 20 28.87 4.03 -20.43
C SER A 20 27.53 4.15 -19.73
N VAL A 21 27.52 4.04 -18.40
CA VAL A 21 26.30 4.22 -17.58
C VAL A 21 25.69 5.62 -17.80
N ARG A 22 26.51 6.58 -18.26
CA ARG A 22 26.11 7.94 -18.60
C ARG A 22 25.33 8.05 -19.91
N ASP A 23 25.41 7.05 -20.79
CA ASP A 23 24.73 7.08 -22.08
C ASP A 23 23.30 6.51 -21.98
N VAL A 24 23.01 5.79 -20.89
CA VAL A 24 21.71 5.15 -20.63
C VAL A 24 20.53 6.12 -20.71
N PRO A 25 20.56 7.34 -20.12
CA PRO A 25 19.42 8.26 -20.17
C PRO A 25 19.16 8.80 -21.59
N ALA A 26 20.24 9.08 -22.33
CA ALA A 26 20.16 9.59 -23.70
C ALA A 26 19.63 8.50 -24.64
N GLU A 27 20.14 7.28 -24.54
CA GLU A 27 19.67 6.12 -25.32
C GLU A 27 18.20 5.78 -25.00
N SER A 28 17.81 5.82 -23.72
CA SER A 28 16.44 5.51 -23.27
C SER A 28 15.42 6.52 -23.80
N SER A 29 15.76 7.81 -23.80
CA SER A 29 14.89 8.87 -24.34
C SER A 29 14.79 8.84 -25.87
N ALA A 30 15.86 8.46 -26.56
CA ALA A 30 15.88 8.32 -28.01
C ALA A 30 15.13 7.07 -28.52
N GLY A 31 15.06 6.00 -27.73
CA GLY A 31 14.35 4.75 -28.08
C GLY A 31 12.83 4.79 -27.82
N MET A 32 12.37 5.61 -26.87
CA MET A 32 10.97 5.70 -26.43
C MET A 32 9.92 5.98 -27.55
N PRO A 33 10.21 6.82 -28.58
CA PRO A 33 9.23 7.13 -29.62
C PRO A 33 9.19 6.12 -30.77
N GLN A 34 10.11 5.15 -30.86
CA GLN A 34 10.23 4.29 -32.04
C GLN A 34 9.08 3.27 -32.19
N ARG A 35 8.37 2.91 -31.10
CA ARG A 35 7.22 1.98 -31.12
C ARG A 35 6.13 2.39 -30.10
N PRO A 36 5.34 3.43 -30.40
CA PRO A 36 4.42 4.07 -29.43
C PRO A 36 3.29 3.15 -28.93
N ALA A 37 2.89 2.16 -29.74
CA ALA A 37 1.80 1.25 -29.39
C ALA A 37 2.08 0.34 -28.18
N ARG A 38 3.35 0.18 -27.76
CA ARG A 38 3.73 -0.67 -26.61
C ARG A 38 4.19 0.10 -25.37
N SER A 39 4.67 1.34 -25.52
CA SER A 39 5.14 2.16 -24.40
C SER A 39 4.01 2.89 -23.67
N LEU A 40 2.90 3.17 -24.36
CA LEU A 40 1.74 3.89 -23.80
C LEU A 40 1.05 3.19 -22.60
N PRO A 41 0.77 1.87 -22.64
CA PRO A 41 0.12 1.21 -21.50
C PRO A 41 1.00 1.20 -20.24
N THR A 42 2.31 0.99 -20.42
CA THR A 42 3.27 0.94 -19.31
C THR A 42 3.50 2.32 -18.71
N SER A 43 3.65 3.37 -19.51
CA SER A 43 3.81 4.73 -18.99
C SER A 43 2.57 5.19 -18.23
N MET A 44 1.38 4.90 -18.76
CA MET A 44 0.11 5.24 -18.09
C MET A 44 -0.05 4.49 -16.77
N GLY A 45 0.32 3.20 -16.72
CA GLY A 45 0.31 2.41 -15.49
C GLY A 45 1.23 2.99 -14.41
N THR A 46 2.46 3.37 -14.77
CA THR A 46 3.41 3.96 -13.81
C THR A 46 2.92 5.33 -13.31
N VAL A 47 2.39 6.17 -14.21
CA VAL A 47 1.86 7.49 -13.83
C VAL A 47 0.66 7.36 -12.90
N LEU A 48 -0.30 6.48 -13.21
CA LEU A 48 -1.44 6.24 -12.35
C LEU A 48 -1.01 5.63 -11.00
N GLY A 49 -0.10 4.65 -11.00
CA GLY A 49 0.38 4.02 -9.77
C GLY A 49 1.08 5.02 -8.83
N VAL A 50 2.04 5.78 -9.36
CA VAL A 50 2.76 6.81 -8.57
C VAL A 50 1.79 7.92 -8.15
N GLY A 51 0.91 8.36 -9.04
CA GLY A 51 -0.09 9.39 -8.74
C GLY A 51 -1.04 8.99 -7.62
N THR A 52 -1.60 7.77 -7.68
CA THR A 52 -2.44 7.22 -6.62
C THR A 52 -1.69 7.13 -5.29
N PHE A 53 -0.44 6.67 -5.30
CA PHE A 53 0.37 6.58 -4.08
C PHE A 53 0.62 7.95 -3.43
N VAL A 54 1.05 8.93 -4.22
CA VAL A 54 1.28 10.31 -3.74
C VAL A 54 -0.03 10.93 -3.23
N ALA A 55 -1.14 10.74 -3.94
CA ALA A 55 -2.45 11.24 -3.51
C ALA A 55 -2.88 10.63 -2.18
N VAL A 56 -2.74 9.31 -2.00
CA VAL A 56 -3.10 8.63 -0.73
C VAL A 56 -2.25 9.15 0.44
N LEU A 57 -0.94 9.30 0.25
CA LEU A 57 -0.06 9.85 1.29
C LEU A 57 -0.35 11.32 1.59
N GLY A 58 -0.60 12.13 0.56
CA GLY A 58 -0.97 13.54 0.70
C GLY A 58 -2.31 13.74 1.40
N LEU A 59 -3.34 12.95 1.05
CA LEU A 59 -4.64 13.00 1.70
C LEU A 59 -4.56 12.57 3.16
N THR A 60 -3.85 11.47 3.44
CA THR A 60 -3.70 10.92 4.79
C THR A 60 -2.97 11.90 5.72
N SER A 61 -1.87 12.51 5.23
CA SER A 61 -1.13 13.52 5.99
C SER A 61 -1.97 14.78 6.24
N THR A 62 -2.74 15.22 5.24
CA THR A 62 -3.66 16.36 5.40
C THR A 62 -4.75 16.06 6.43
N ALA A 63 -5.37 14.88 6.37
CA ALA A 63 -6.39 14.44 7.32
C ALA A 63 -5.85 14.39 8.76
N SER A 64 -4.62 13.90 8.93
CA SER A 64 -3.94 13.87 10.23
C SER A 64 -3.72 15.29 10.77
N SER A 65 -3.19 16.21 9.94
CA SER A 65 -2.97 17.61 10.35
C SER A 65 -4.26 18.35 10.73
N GLN A 66 -5.38 18.07 10.06
CA GLN A 66 -6.68 18.63 10.43
C GLN A 66 -7.19 18.12 11.78
N THR A 67 -6.89 16.87 12.08
CA THR A 67 -7.21 16.23 13.35
C THR A 67 -6.43 16.91 14.48
N ASP A 68 -5.12 17.08 14.31
CA ASP A 68 -4.24 17.74 15.29
C ASP A 68 -4.64 19.20 15.56
N LYS A 69 -4.95 19.97 14.49
CA LYS A 69 -5.37 21.38 14.63
C LYS A 69 -6.66 21.53 15.43
N ARG A 70 -7.62 20.62 15.24
CA ARG A 70 -8.88 20.61 16.02
C ARG A 70 -8.61 20.27 17.48
N PHE A 71 -7.74 19.31 17.75
CA PHE A 71 -7.37 18.95 19.12
C PHE A 71 -6.64 20.09 19.84
N SER A 72 -5.68 20.77 19.19
CA SER A 72 -5.04 21.95 19.79
C SER A 72 -6.05 23.06 20.13
N ALA A 73 -7.05 23.28 19.28
CA ALA A 73 -8.09 24.28 19.56
C ALA A 73 -8.98 23.87 20.76
N LEU A 74 -9.24 22.58 20.94
CA LEU A 74 -10.03 22.06 22.06
C LEU A 74 -9.25 22.03 23.37
N SER A 75 -7.96 21.65 23.35
CA SER A 75 -7.07 21.71 24.53
C SER A 75 -6.93 23.13 25.09
N ALA A 76 -7.09 24.17 24.26
CA ALA A 76 -7.12 25.56 24.74
C ALA A 76 -8.30 25.87 25.68
N THR A 77 -9.30 24.97 25.77
CA THR A 77 -10.47 25.09 26.66
C THR A 77 -10.45 24.04 27.78
N GLU A 78 -9.34 23.33 27.95
CA GLU A 78 -9.22 22.29 28.97
C GLU A 78 -9.06 22.92 30.37
N VAL A 79 -10.00 22.61 31.26
CA VAL A 79 -9.93 22.97 32.68
C VAL A 79 -9.50 21.73 33.43
N THR A 80 -8.24 21.70 33.88
CA THR A 80 -7.69 20.58 34.66
C THR A 80 -8.14 20.72 36.11
N ILE A 81 -8.90 19.73 36.61
CA ILE A 81 -9.25 19.62 38.02
C ILE A 81 -8.16 18.78 38.68
N GLU A 82 -7.30 19.41 39.48
CA GLU A 82 -6.30 18.70 40.28
C GLU A 82 -6.96 18.25 41.59
N ASP A 83 -6.95 16.94 41.81
CA ASP A 83 -7.50 16.34 43.01
C ASP A 83 -6.55 16.57 44.20
N VAL A 84 -6.97 17.43 45.13
CA VAL A 84 -6.29 17.71 46.41
C VAL A 84 -6.52 16.61 47.46
N ALA A 85 -7.31 15.56 47.16
CA ALA A 85 -7.66 14.51 48.11
C ALA A 85 -6.53 13.51 48.43
N ARG A 86 -5.28 13.71 47.98
CA ARG A 86 -4.15 12.85 48.37
C ARG A 86 -3.88 12.79 49.88
N ASP A 87 -4.47 13.69 50.66
CA ASP A 87 -4.45 13.63 52.13
C ASP A 87 -5.61 12.83 52.76
N HIS A 88 -6.63 12.42 52.00
CA HIS A 88 -7.81 11.70 52.51
C HIS A 88 -8.08 10.42 51.69
N ASN A 89 -7.35 9.35 52.00
CA ASN A 89 -7.49 8.01 51.42
C ASN A 89 -8.79 7.28 51.83
N GLU A 90 -9.96 7.89 51.66
CA GLU A 90 -11.25 7.22 51.90
C GLU A 90 -11.71 6.35 50.71
N PHE A 91 -11.11 6.49 49.52
CA PHE A 91 -11.53 5.82 48.28
C PHE A 91 -10.57 4.74 47.74
N GLY A 92 -9.61 4.28 48.55
CA GLY A 92 -8.56 3.32 48.11
C GLY A 92 -9.07 1.97 47.59
N ASP A 93 -10.32 1.63 47.85
CA ASP A 93 -10.94 0.36 47.47
C ASP A 93 -11.73 0.41 46.13
N LEU A 94 -11.77 1.57 45.46
CA LEU A 94 -12.34 1.70 44.11
C LEU A 94 -11.35 1.34 42.98
N ALA A 95 -10.28 0.60 43.30
CA ALA A 95 -9.30 0.18 42.31
C ALA A 95 -9.96 -0.66 41.21
N PHE A 96 -9.66 -0.34 39.95
CA PHE A 96 -10.23 -1.03 38.80
C PHE A 96 -10.00 -2.54 38.88
N PRO A 97 -10.97 -3.37 38.42
CA PRO A 97 -10.83 -4.81 38.40
C PRO A 97 -9.51 -5.23 37.72
N ALA A 98 -8.78 -6.15 38.34
CA ALA A 98 -7.46 -6.59 37.86
C ALA A 98 -7.50 -7.23 36.45
N ASP A 99 -8.67 -7.66 35.98
CA ASP A 99 -8.93 -8.22 34.65
C ASP A 99 -9.29 -7.16 33.59
N GLY A 100 -9.50 -5.90 33.99
CA GLY A 100 -9.92 -4.82 33.11
C GLY A 100 -8.94 -4.55 31.97
N GLU A 101 -7.63 -4.64 32.22
CA GLU A 101 -6.60 -4.46 31.19
C GLU A 101 -6.63 -5.58 30.14
N GLN A 102 -6.85 -6.82 30.58
CA GLN A 102 -6.88 -7.98 29.69
C GLN A 102 -8.17 -8.04 28.85
N ALA A 103 -9.31 -7.70 29.46
CA ALA A 103 -10.58 -7.58 28.75
C ALA A 103 -10.52 -6.50 27.65
N ARG A 104 -9.86 -5.37 27.94
CA ARG A 104 -9.69 -4.25 27.01
C ARG A 104 -8.77 -4.59 25.84
N GLY A 105 -7.62 -5.24 26.11
CA GLY A 105 -6.71 -5.70 25.07
C GLY A 105 -7.39 -6.66 24.09
N ARG A 106 -8.18 -7.62 24.60
CA ARG A 106 -8.95 -8.56 23.76
C ARG A 106 -9.99 -7.85 22.90
N HIS A 107 -10.72 -6.88 23.45
CA HIS A 107 -11.72 -6.11 22.71
C HIS A 107 -11.11 -5.33 21.54
N ILE A 108 -9.96 -4.67 21.78
CA ILE A 108 -9.20 -3.96 20.75
C ILE A 108 -8.77 -4.92 19.65
N THR A 109 -8.17 -6.07 20.01
CA THR A 109 -7.77 -7.07 19.03
C THR A 109 -8.94 -7.57 18.20
N THR A 110 -10.09 -7.87 18.82
CA THR A 110 -11.27 -8.34 18.09
C THR A 110 -11.82 -7.27 17.15
N GLN A 111 -11.84 -5.99 17.54
CA GLN A 111 -12.32 -4.90 16.70
C GLN A 111 -11.47 -4.74 15.44
N PHE A 112 -10.14 -4.62 15.61
CA PHE A 112 -9.21 -4.48 14.47
C PHE A 112 -9.22 -5.70 13.54
N LEU A 113 -9.33 -6.90 14.09
CA LEU A 113 -9.45 -8.13 13.29
C LEU A 113 -10.77 -8.16 12.52
N THR A 114 -11.90 -7.79 13.14
CA THR A 114 -13.17 -7.71 12.44
C THR A 114 -13.16 -6.66 11.34
N GLU A 115 -12.54 -5.49 11.56
CA GLU A 115 -12.44 -4.43 10.57
C GLU A 115 -11.54 -4.81 9.39
N SER A 116 -10.42 -5.47 9.67
CA SER A 116 -9.52 -5.95 8.62
C SER A 116 -10.15 -7.10 7.82
N ALA A 117 -10.91 -7.97 8.47
CA ALA A 117 -11.66 -9.04 7.81
C ALA A 117 -12.79 -8.47 6.94
N THR A 118 -13.55 -7.49 7.43
CA THR A 118 -14.63 -6.86 6.63
C THR A 118 -14.06 -6.12 5.43
N LEU A 119 -12.97 -5.36 5.60
CA LEU A 119 -12.28 -4.69 4.49
C LEU A 119 -11.69 -5.69 3.48
N GLY A 120 -11.08 -6.78 3.95
CA GLY A 120 -10.56 -7.84 3.09
C GLY A 120 -11.66 -8.53 2.28
N ALA A 121 -12.78 -8.87 2.92
CA ALA A 121 -13.94 -9.46 2.24
C ALA A 121 -14.56 -8.51 1.22
N LEU A 122 -14.77 -7.25 1.60
CA LEU A 122 -15.33 -6.23 0.71
C LEU A 122 -14.39 -5.97 -0.47
N GLY A 123 -13.09 -5.85 -0.23
CA GLY A 123 -12.09 -5.68 -1.29
C GLY A 123 -12.08 -6.86 -2.27
N GLY A 124 -12.16 -8.09 -1.76
CA GLY A 124 -12.28 -9.29 -2.59
C GLY A 124 -13.56 -9.33 -3.42
N LEU A 125 -14.70 -8.98 -2.84
CA LEU A 125 -16.00 -8.92 -3.54
C LEU A 125 -16.01 -7.84 -4.62
N VAL A 126 -15.60 -6.61 -4.28
CA VAL A 126 -15.55 -5.48 -5.22
C VAL A 126 -14.55 -5.76 -6.34
N GLY A 127 -13.36 -6.27 -6.00
CA GLY A 127 -12.33 -6.63 -6.97
C GLY A 127 -12.79 -7.70 -7.96
N THR A 128 -13.47 -8.74 -7.47
CA THR A 128 -14.03 -9.79 -8.35
C THR A 128 -15.14 -9.24 -9.23
N SER A 129 -16.03 -8.42 -8.66
CA SER A 129 -17.18 -7.83 -9.35
C SER A 129 -16.76 -6.85 -10.45
N LEU A 130 -15.64 -6.15 -10.31
CA LEU A 130 -15.08 -5.27 -11.35
C LEU A 130 -14.14 -6.01 -12.31
N GLY A 131 -13.37 -6.98 -11.81
CA GLY A 131 -12.37 -7.70 -12.58
C GLY A 131 -12.99 -8.63 -13.64
N ALA A 132 -14.00 -9.42 -13.26
CA ALA A 132 -14.62 -10.36 -14.19
C ALA A 132 -15.28 -9.66 -15.40
N PRO A 133 -16.10 -8.60 -15.23
CA PRO A 133 -16.62 -7.83 -16.36
C PRO A 133 -15.53 -7.17 -17.20
N THR A 134 -14.45 -6.68 -16.58
CA THR A 134 -13.32 -6.10 -17.34
C THR A 134 -12.69 -7.13 -18.28
N VAL A 135 -12.43 -8.35 -17.80
CA VAL A 135 -11.89 -9.43 -18.64
C VAL A 135 -12.84 -9.77 -19.78
N VAL A 136 -14.14 -9.87 -19.49
CA VAL A 136 -15.17 -10.14 -20.52
C VAL A 136 -15.24 -9.00 -21.54
N GLY A 137 -15.24 -7.75 -21.09
CA GLY A 137 -15.31 -6.57 -21.97
C GLY A 137 -14.10 -6.47 -22.89
N VAL A 138 -12.90 -6.75 -22.38
CA VAL A 138 -11.68 -6.80 -23.21
C VAL A 138 -11.75 -7.95 -24.21
N ALA A 139 -12.22 -9.13 -23.79
CA ALA A 139 -12.32 -10.27 -24.69
C ALA A 139 -13.28 -9.98 -25.86
N ILE A 140 -14.45 -9.40 -25.59
CA ILE A 140 -15.41 -8.99 -26.61
C ILE A 140 -14.80 -7.94 -27.55
N ALA A 141 -14.15 -6.90 -27.02
CA ALA A 141 -13.53 -5.84 -27.81
C ALA A 141 -12.37 -6.32 -28.71
N ARG A 142 -11.87 -7.54 -28.50
CA ARG A 142 -10.75 -8.13 -29.24
C ARG A 142 -11.14 -9.40 -30.02
N ASP A 143 -12.43 -9.71 -30.08
CA ASP A 143 -12.96 -10.96 -30.67
C ASP A 143 -12.33 -12.23 -30.07
N TRP A 144 -11.97 -12.18 -28.79
CA TRP A 144 -11.44 -13.32 -28.04
C TRP A 144 -12.55 -14.04 -27.28
N THR A 145 -12.42 -15.34 -27.11
CA THR A 145 -13.32 -16.13 -26.26
C THR A 145 -12.92 -15.94 -24.78
N PRO A 146 -13.77 -15.33 -23.94
CA PRO A 146 -13.46 -15.17 -22.52
C PRO A 146 -13.50 -16.52 -21.80
N VAL A 147 -12.37 -16.91 -21.22
CA VAL A 147 -12.27 -18.12 -20.38
C VAL A 147 -12.22 -17.67 -18.92
N ILE A 148 -13.37 -17.72 -18.23
CA ILE A 148 -13.46 -17.48 -16.79
C ILE A 148 -13.34 -18.84 -16.09
N HIS A 149 -12.33 -18.99 -15.24
CA HIS A 149 -12.11 -20.22 -14.49
C HIS A 149 -12.97 -20.26 -13.23
N SER A 150 -13.45 -21.44 -12.81
CA SER A 150 -14.31 -21.58 -11.62
C SER A 150 -13.67 -21.03 -10.34
N MET A 151 -12.33 -21.04 -10.25
CA MET A 151 -11.62 -20.49 -9.10
C MET A 151 -11.82 -18.99 -8.89
N THR A 152 -12.31 -18.22 -9.87
CA THR A 152 -12.67 -16.80 -9.69
C THR A 152 -13.75 -16.60 -8.61
N VAL A 153 -14.56 -17.62 -8.31
CA VAL A 153 -15.54 -17.57 -7.19
C VAL A 153 -14.86 -17.54 -5.82
N THR A 154 -13.63 -18.05 -5.71
CA THR A 154 -12.86 -18.10 -4.45
C THR A 154 -12.09 -16.80 -4.16
N THR A 155 -12.04 -15.86 -5.11
CA THR A 155 -11.28 -14.61 -4.98
C THR A 155 -11.69 -13.74 -3.77
N PRO A 156 -12.97 -13.66 -3.36
CA PRO A 156 -13.35 -13.03 -2.09
C PRO A 156 -12.69 -13.66 -0.86
N ALA A 157 -12.48 -14.99 -0.87
CA ALA A 157 -11.77 -15.69 0.19
C ALA A 157 -10.27 -15.34 0.21
N ILE A 158 -9.68 -15.04 -0.95
CA ILE A 158 -8.32 -14.51 -1.04
C ILE A 158 -8.25 -13.12 -0.38
N GLY A 159 -9.27 -12.28 -0.57
CA GLY A 159 -9.37 -10.98 0.13
C GLY A 159 -9.41 -11.11 1.66
N LEU A 160 -10.12 -12.11 2.18
CA LEU A 160 -10.07 -12.46 3.61
C LEU A 160 -8.68 -12.95 4.04
N ALA A 161 -8.08 -13.82 3.23
CA ALA A 161 -6.76 -14.39 3.49
C ALA A 161 -5.64 -13.33 3.49
N THR A 162 -5.79 -12.24 2.73
CA THR A 162 -4.84 -11.12 2.72
C THR A 162 -5.18 -10.07 3.78
N GLY A 163 -6.46 -9.84 4.08
CA GLY A 163 -6.90 -8.87 5.09
C GLY A 163 -6.59 -9.29 6.53
N LEU A 164 -6.77 -10.57 6.86
CA LEU A 164 -6.54 -11.07 8.24
C LEU A 164 -5.08 -10.91 8.71
N PRO A 165 -4.04 -11.33 7.95
CA PRO A 165 -2.66 -11.13 8.36
C PRO A 165 -2.27 -9.66 8.44
N ALA A 166 -2.79 -8.83 7.52
CA ALA A 166 -2.54 -7.40 7.50
C ALA A 166 -3.10 -6.70 8.76
N GLY A 167 -4.25 -7.17 9.27
CA GLY A 167 -4.85 -6.69 10.51
C GLY A 167 -4.26 -7.28 11.78
N LEU A 168 -3.75 -8.51 11.73
CA LEU A 168 -3.28 -9.24 12.91
C LEU A 168 -2.07 -8.57 13.57
N TYR A 169 -1.10 -8.12 12.78
CA TYR A 169 0.09 -7.43 13.29
C TYR A 169 -0.24 -6.11 14.04
N PRO A 170 -0.97 -5.15 13.45
CA PRO A 170 -1.35 -3.94 14.17
C PRO A 170 -2.29 -4.22 15.34
N ALA A 171 -3.20 -5.18 15.25
CA ALA A 171 -4.09 -5.57 16.34
C ALA A 171 -3.31 -6.09 17.57
N TRP A 172 -2.32 -6.95 17.32
CA TRP A 172 -1.42 -7.45 18.36
C TRP A 172 -0.59 -6.32 18.97
N ARG A 173 -0.06 -5.43 18.13
CA ARG A 173 0.71 -4.26 18.59
C ARG A 173 -0.14 -3.31 19.44
N ALA A 174 -1.37 -3.02 19.03
CA ALA A 174 -2.28 -2.13 19.75
C ALA A 174 -2.70 -2.69 21.12
N SER A 175 -2.93 -4.01 21.21
CA SER A 175 -3.31 -4.66 22.47
C SER A 175 -2.25 -4.63 23.56
N ARG A 176 -1.01 -4.27 23.22
CA ARG A 176 0.15 -4.26 24.14
C ARG A 176 0.53 -2.87 24.64
N ILE A 177 -0.14 -1.81 24.18
CA ILE A 177 0.14 -0.44 24.62
C ILE A 177 -0.66 -0.18 25.90
N THR A 178 0.02 0.16 27.00
CA THR A 178 -0.69 0.50 28.24
C THR A 178 -1.37 1.87 28.12
N PRO A 179 -2.47 2.11 28.85
CA PRO A 179 -3.21 3.37 28.76
C PRO A 179 -2.37 4.60 29.11
N VAL A 180 -1.43 4.45 30.05
CA VAL A 180 -0.55 5.53 30.50
C VAL A 180 0.47 5.91 29.44
N GLU A 181 0.98 4.95 28.66
CA GLU A 181 1.83 5.24 27.51
C GLU A 181 1.05 5.89 26.35
N ALA A 182 -0.22 5.56 26.18
CA ALA A 182 -1.07 6.13 25.13
C ALA A 182 -1.38 7.63 25.33
N LEU A 183 -1.40 8.11 26.59
CA LEU A 183 -1.66 9.51 26.94
C LEU A 183 -0.39 10.39 26.95
N ARG A 184 0.80 9.79 26.95
CA ARG A 184 2.09 10.51 26.96
C ARG A 184 2.62 10.88 25.57
N ARG A 185 1.90 10.55 24.51
CA ARG A 185 2.23 10.85 23.11
C ARG A 185 1.20 11.78 22.52
#